data_AF-X0SJP4-F1
#
_entry.id   AF-X0SJP4-F1
#
_cell.length_a   1.000
_cell.length_b   1.000
_cell.length_c   1.000
_cell.angle_alpha   90.00
_cell.angle_beta   90.00
_cell.angle_gamma   90.00
#
_symmetry.space_group_name_H-M   'P 1'
#
loop_
_entity.id
_entity.type
_entity.pdbx_description
1 polymer ?
#
loop_
_entity_poly.entity_id
_entity_poly.type
_entity_poly.pdbx_seq_one_letter_code
_entity_poly.pdbx_strand_id
1 'polypeptide(L)' 'LLMLDEPSLGLAPILVQEIVEIIQKIHQEGITVLLVEQNAFAALKIADYAYVLETGRVVLKGTGEELLQNEEVRKAYLGE' A
#
# COMPACT_ATOMS: atom_id res chain seq x y z
N LEU A 1 -12.54 1.25 12.03
CA LEU A 1 -11.39 0.53 11.43
C LEU A 1 -11.93 -0.28 10.27
N LEU A 2 -11.46 0.01 9.06
CA LEU A 2 -11.71 -0.77 7.84
C LEU A 2 -10.45 -1.57 7.51
N MET A 3 -10.59 -2.88 7.28
CA MET A 3 -9.49 -3.74 6.85
C MET A 3 -9.80 -4.27 5.45
N LEU A 4 -8.84 -4.13 4.53
CA LEU A 4 -8.95 -4.57 3.15
C LEU A 4 -7.81 -5.53 2.84
N ASP A 5 -8.15 -6.70 2.32
CA ASP A 5 -7.19 -7.75 1.97
C ASP A 5 -7.18 -7.92 0.45
N GLU A 6 -6.08 -7.50 -0.18
CA GLU A 6 -5.83 -7.58 -1.62
C GLU A 6 -6.98 -7.05 -2.50
N PRO A 7 -7.52 -5.84 -2.24
CA PRO A 7 -8.72 -5.35 -2.93
C PRO A 7 -8.53 -5.11 -4.43
N SER A 8 -7.29 -4.93 -4.89
CA SER A 8 -6.97 -4.69 -6.31
C SER A 8 -6.66 -5.95 -7.12
N LEU A 9 -6.58 -7.13 -6.50
CA LEU A 9 -6.13 -8.36 -7.16
C LEU A 9 -7.07 -8.77 -8.31
N GLY A 10 -6.50 -9.00 -9.49
CA GLY A 10 -7.23 -9.49 -10.67
C GLY A 10 -8.10 -8.44 -11.35
N LEU A 11 -8.06 -7.19 -10.91
CA LEU A 11 -8.81 -6.09 -11.53
C LEU A 11 -8.06 -5.45 -12.69
N ALA A 12 -8.83 -4.86 -13.61
CA ALA A 12 -8.26 -4.04 -14.68
C ALA A 12 -7.58 -2.79 -14.10
N PRO A 13 -6.51 -2.24 -14.74
CA PRO A 13 -5.75 -1.11 -14.22
C PRO A 13 -6.59 0.12 -13.83
N ILE A 14 -7.67 0.40 -14.57
CA ILE A 14 -8.57 1.52 -14.28
C ILE A 14 -9.35 1.33 -12.97
N LEU A 15 -9.75 0.09 -12.66
CA LEU A 15 -10.47 -0.22 -11.43
C LEU A 15 -9.54 -0.15 -10.21
N VAL A 16 -8.25 -0.47 -10.37
CA VAL A 16 -7.25 -0.29 -9.31
C VAL A 16 -7.16 1.18 -8.91
N GLN A 17 -7.09 2.08 -9.89
CA GLN A 17 -7.06 3.51 -9.66
C GLN A 17 -8.32 4.00 -8.93
N GLU A 18 -9.49 3.51 -9.34
CA GLU A 18 -10.77 3.84 -8.69
C GLU A 18 -10.83 3.35 -7.24
N ILE A 19 -10.37 2.12 -6.95
CA ILE A 19 -10.29 1.60 -5.58
C ILE A 19 -9.39 2.47 -4.71
N VAL A 20 -8.21 2.86 -5.22
CA VAL A 20 -7.27 3.72 -4.50
C VAL A 20 -7.93 5.05 -4.13
N GLU A 21 -8.65 5.67 -5.06
CA GLU A 21 -9.38 6.93 -4.81
C GLU A 21 -10.49 6.77 -3.77
N ILE A 22 -11.22 5.65 -3.79
CA ILE A 22 -12.25 5.34 -2.80
C ILE A 22 -11.62 5.18 -1.41
N ILE A 23 -10.51 4.46 -1.30
CA ILE A 23 -9.80 4.27 -0.02
C ILE A 23 -9.35 5.61 0.55
N GLN A 24 -8.80 6.50 -0.28
CA GLN A 24 -8.39 7.83 0.16
C GLN A 24 -9.58 8.67 0.67
N LYS A 25 -10.72 8.64 -0.01
CA LYS A 25 -11.94 9.32 0.45
C LYS A 25 -12.42 8.81 1.80
N ILE A 26 -12.47 7.48 1.98
CA ILE A 26 -12.83 6.84 3.25
C ILE A 26 -11.89 7.30 4.37
N HIS A 27 -10.59 7.33 4.12
CA HIS A 27 -9.61 7.82 5.08
C HIS A 27 -9.83 9.31 5.43
N GLN A 28 -10.09 10.16 4.43
CA GLN A 28 -10.36 11.59 4.62
C GLN A 28 -11.64 11.86 5.44
N GLU A 29 -12.61 10.94 5.43
CA GLU A 29 -13.80 10.99 6.29
C GLU A 29 -13.51 10.62 7.76
N GLY A 30 -12.26 10.33 8.10
CA GLY A 30 -11.81 10.03 9.47
C GLY A 30 -11.82 8.54 9.83
N ILE A 31 -12.06 7.66 8.86
CA ILE A 31 -12.04 6.21 9.08
C ILE A 31 -10.59 5.71 8.98
N THR A 32 -10.09 5.09 10.05
CA THR A 32 -8.80 4.37 10.00
C THR A 32 -8.91 3.18 9.05
N VAL A 33 -7.98 3.09 8.10
CA VAL A 33 -7.87 1.99 7.12
C VAL A 33 -6.57 1.21 7.37
N LEU A 34 -6.67 -0.11 7.35
CA LEU A 34 -5.54 -1.01 7.25
C LEU A 34 -5.64 -1.76 5.92
N LEU A 35 -4.69 -1.54 5.03
CA LEU A 35 -4.66 -2.10 3.69
C LEU A 35 -3.55 -3.15 3.58
N VAL A 36 -3.91 -4.34 3.13
CA VAL A 36 -2.97 -5.40 2.74
C VAL A 36 -3.00 -5.49 1.21
N GLU A 37 -1.82 -5.37 0.58
CA GLU A 37 -1.69 -5.33 -0.87
C GLU A 37 -0.43 -6.06 -1.33
N GLN A 38 -0.53 -6.78 -2.46
CA GLN A 38 0.64 -7.33 -3.13
C GLN A 38 1.35 -6.24 -3.97
N ASN A 39 0.59 -5.29 -4.51
CA ASN A 39 1.15 -4.13 -5.18
C ASN A 39 1.60 -3.08 -4.15
N ALA A 40 2.76 -3.32 -3.54
CA ALA A 40 3.34 -2.46 -2.51
C ALA A 40 3.46 -1.00 -2.98
N PHE A 41 3.78 -0.75 -4.25
CA PHE A 41 3.93 0.61 -4.78
C PHE A 41 2.64 1.43 -4.70
N ALA A 42 1.52 0.85 -5.14
CA ALA A 42 0.23 1.53 -5.12
C ALA A 42 -0.22 1.82 -3.69
N ALA A 43 -0.04 0.86 -2.78
CA ALA A 43 -0.36 1.02 -1.37
C ALA A 43 0.51 2.09 -0.70
N LEU A 44 1.83 2.09 -0.92
CA LEU A 44 2.75 3.04 -0.32
C LEU A 44 2.49 4.49 -0.74
N LYS A 45 1.95 4.72 -1.96
CA LYS A 45 1.58 6.07 -2.42
C LYS A 45 0.47 6.73 -1.61
N ILE A 46 -0.39 5.93 -0.98
CA ILE A 46 -1.54 6.43 -0.22
C ILE A 46 -1.44 6.17 1.27
N ALA A 47 -0.41 5.45 1.71
CA ALA A 47 -0.23 5.06 3.10
C ALA A 47 0.47 6.17 3.89
N ASP A 48 -0.16 6.59 5.00
CA ASP A 48 0.50 7.44 5.99
C ASP A 48 1.71 6.71 6.63
N TYR A 49 1.56 5.40 6.83
CA TYR A 49 2.57 4.53 7.40
C TYR A 49 2.40 3.11 6.88
N ALA A 50 3.50 2.38 6.69
CA ALA A 50 3.46 1.02 6.19
C ALA A 50 4.50 0.10 6.85
N TYR A 51 4.23 -1.19 6.73
CA TYR A 51 5.09 -2.29 7.15
C TYR A 51 5.30 -3.22 5.97
N VAL A 52 6.56 -3.54 5.66
CA VAL A 52 6.92 -4.49 4.63
C VAL A 52 7.20 -5.83 5.30
N LEU A 53 6.50 -6.87 4.85
CA LEU A 53 6.57 -8.21 5.42
C LEU A 53 7.22 -9.17 4.42
N GLU A 54 8.30 -9.83 4.83
CA GLU A 54 8.95 -10.89 4.06
C GLU A 54 9.09 -12.14 4.92
N THR A 55 8.64 -13.28 4.40
CA THR A 55 8.75 -14.59 5.07
C THR A 55 8.28 -14.56 6.54
N GLY A 56 7.19 -13.83 6.79
CA GLY A 56 6.59 -13.71 8.14
C GLY A 56 7.32 -12.75 9.09
N ARG A 57 8.24 -11.92 8.61
CA ARG A 57 8.96 -10.92 9.42
C ARG A 57 8.82 -9.54 8.82
N VAL A 58 8.69 -8.53 9.69
CA VAL A 58 8.75 -7.13 9.28
C VAL A 58 10.20 -6.80 8.97
N VAL A 59 10.49 -6.51 7.71
CA VAL A 59 11.84 -6.13 7.25
C VAL A 59 12.01 -4.63 7.22
N LEU A 60 10.96 -3.88 6.87
CA LEU A 60 10.97 -2.42 6.80
C LEU A 60 9.67 -1.85 7.36
N LYS A 61 9.77 -0.63 7.90
CA LYS A 61 8.63 0.14 8.39
C LYS A 61 8.96 1.63 8.34
N GLY A 62 7.97 2.46 8.11
CA GLY A 62 8.14 3.91 7.99
C GLY A 62 6.91 4.55 7.35
N THR A 63 7.02 5.84 7.03
CA THR A 63 5.98 6.49 6.23
C THR A 63 5.96 5.93 4.80
N GLY A 64 4.82 6.07 4.11
CA GLY A 64 4.74 5.69 2.69
C GLY A 64 5.82 6.39 1.85
N GLU A 65 6.07 7.67 2.13
CA GLU A 65 7.10 8.47 1.44
C GLU A 65 8.52 7.96 1.70
N GLU A 66 8.89 7.70 2.96
CA GLU A 66 10.20 7.17 3.33
C GLU A 66 10.48 5.83 2.63
N LEU A 67 9.47 4.95 2.61
CA LEU A 67 9.60 3.62 2.02
C LEU A 67 9.64 3.67 0.49
N LEU A 68 8.96 4.61 -0.17
CA LEU A 68 9.05 4.81 -1.62
C LEU A 68 10.44 5.29 -2.07
N GLN A 69 11.15 6.01 -1.20
CA GLN A 69 12.52 6.49 -1.46
C GLN A 69 13.59 5.46 -1.05
N ASN A 70 13.22 4.42 -0.30
CA ASN A 70 14.16 3.40 0.18
C ASN A 70 14.61 2.48 -0.97
N GLU A 71 15.92 2.42 -1.23
CA GLU A 71 16.47 1.59 -2.32
C GLU A 71 16.14 0.10 -2.21
N GLU A 72 16.06 -0.46 -1.01
CA GLU A 72 15.73 -1.89 -0.81
C GLU A 72 14.28 -2.17 -1.21
N VAL A 73 13.34 -1.30 -0.84
CA VAL A 73 11.93 -1.39 -1.27
C VAL A 73 11.84 -1.29 -2.79
N ARG A 74 12.56 -0.33 -3.39
CA ARG A 74 12.56 -0.15 -4.85
C ARG A 74 13.10 -1.37 -5.57
N LYS A 75 14.22 -1.93 -5.12
CA LYS A 75 14.81 -3.15 -5.71
C LYS A 75 13.88 -4.36 -5.56
N ALA A 76 13.33 -4.57 -4.37
CA ALA A 76 12.52 -5.74 -4.07
C ALA A 76 11.13 -5.72 -4.74
N TYR A 77 10.50 -4.54 -4.87
CA TYR A 77 9.10 -4.42 -5.29
C TYR A 77 8.88 -3.60 -6.57
N LEU A 78 9.85 -2.82 -7.05
CA LEU A 78 9.75 -2.04 -8.30
C LEU A 78 10.62 -2.57 -9.45
N GLY A 79 11.57 -3.46 -9.17
CA GLY A 79 12.39 -4.11 -10.21
C GLY A 79 13.46 -3.22 -10.86
N GLU A 80 13.93 -2.17 -10.18
CA GLU A 80 15.08 -1.32 -10.59
C GLU A 80 16.34 -1.62 -9.79
#